data_AF-A0A816FJI0-F1
#
_entry.id   AF-A0A816FJI0-F1
#
_cell.length_a   1.000
_cell.length_b   1.000
_cell.length_c   1.000
_cell.angle_alpha   90.00
_cell.angle_beta   90.00
_cell.angle_gamma   90.00
#
_symmetry.space_group_name_H-M   'P 1'
#
loop_
_entity.id
_entity.type
_entity.pdbx_description
1 polymer ?
#
loop_
_entity_poly.entity_id
_entity_poly.type
_entity_poly.pdbx_seq_one_letter_code
_entity_poly.pdbx_strand_id
1 'polypeptide(L)'
;MLTSTLFILLVFTYLLICRYFRFRRIKGIIEKYSNVKLDYRTAQEVCLLTGAYDMPYVLELSTAFGLFRTYAIPTISEVLVKSNQLANKDVAGRRAEDTSVLLSECIYHDLDSKRARMGLARINYLHNLYRCSITNDDMLYTLSIFIYEPVRWSELYDWRPLEPIEKEARYIFWKEIGERMGIEYIPSAYEELEI
;
A
#
# COMPACT_ATOMS: atom_id res chain seq x y z
N MET A 1 -35.41 28.50 -3.66
CA MET A 1 -35.62 27.48 -4.70
C MET A 1 -34.49 27.47 -5.74
N LEU A 2 -34.18 28.59 -6.41
CA LEU A 2 -33.14 28.62 -7.46
C LEU A 2 -31.74 28.16 -6.99
N THR A 3 -31.36 28.54 -5.77
CA THR A 3 -30.07 28.18 -5.14
C THR A 3 -29.95 26.68 -4.86
N SER A 4 -31.03 26.05 -4.39
CA SER A 4 -31.08 24.61 -4.13
C SER A 4 -31.00 23.79 -5.42
N THR A 5 -31.69 24.23 -6.48
CA THR A 5 -31.64 23.57 -7.80
C THR A 5 -30.25 23.65 -8.42
N LEU A 6 -29.58 24.81 -8.33
CA LEU A 6 -28.22 24.98 -8.82
C LEU A 6 -27.22 24.11 -8.05
N PHE A 7 -27.34 24.04 -6.71
CA PHE A 7 -26.49 23.18 -5.89
C PHE A 7 -26.65 21.70 -6.26
N ILE A 8 -27.89 21.23 -6.43
CA ILE A 8 -28.17 19.86 -6.86
C ILE A 8 -27.52 19.59 -8.22
N LEU A 9 -27.72 20.49 -9.19
CA LEU A 9 -27.11 20.34 -10.52
C LEU A 9 -25.58 20.25 -10.44
N LEU A 10 -24.93 21.13 -9.67
CA LEU A 10 -23.48 21.12 -9.49
C LEU A 10 -22.98 19.80 -8.90
N VAL A 11 -23.66 19.28 -7.86
CA VAL A 11 -23.32 17.99 -7.25
C VAL A 11 -23.50 16.85 -8.25
N PHE A 12 -24.62 16.81 -8.99
CA PHE A 12 -24.86 15.77 -10.00
C PHE A 12 -23.82 15.83 -11.13
N THR A 13 -23.53 17.02 -11.66
CA THR A 13 -22.51 17.21 -12.69
C THR A 13 -21.13 16.77 -12.18
N TYR A 14 -20.76 17.14 -10.96
CA TYR A 14 -19.52 16.70 -10.33
C TYR A 14 -19.44 15.17 -10.24
N LEU A 15 -20.49 14.51 -9.73
CA LEU A 15 -20.52 13.05 -9.61
C LEU A 15 -20.43 12.34 -10.97
N LEU A 16 -21.08 12.86 -12.01
CA LEU A 16 -20.97 12.33 -13.38
C LEU A 16 -19.56 12.48 -13.94
N ILE A 17 -18.92 13.64 -13.72
CA ILE A 17 -17.53 13.89 -14.13
C ILE A 17 -16.58 12.93 -13.41
N CYS A 18 -16.69 12.82 -12.08
CA CYS A 18 -15.89 11.88 -11.29
C CYS A 18 -16.08 10.44 -11.78
N ARG A 19 -17.33 10.01 -11.99
CA ARG A 19 -17.64 8.68 -12.52
C ARG A 19 -17.00 8.47 -13.88
N TYR A 20 -17.18 9.40 -14.82
CA TYR A 20 -16.62 9.28 -16.17
C TYR A 20 -15.10 9.13 -16.15
N PHE A 21 -14.38 10.00 -15.42
CA PHE A 21 -12.92 9.97 -15.38
C PHE A 21 -12.36 8.75 -14.65
N ARG A 22 -13.03 8.29 -13.56
CA ARG A 22 -12.66 7.04 -12.88
C ARG A 22 -12.79 5.84 -13.81
N PHE A 23 -13.93 5.68 -14.48
CA PHE A 23 -14.14 4.58 -15.42
C PHE A 23 -13.24 4.66 -16.65
N ARG A 24 -12.95 5.86 -17.16
CA ARG A 24 -11.98 6.04 -18.25
C ARG A 24 -10.58 5.60 -17.83
N ARG A 25 -10.15 5.91 -16.61
CA ARG A 25 -8.83 5.54 -16.10
C ARG A 25 -8.68 4.03 -15.97
N ILE A 26 -9.63 3.36 -15.30
CA ILE A 26 -9.53 1.90 -15.11
C ILE A 26 -9.58 1.15 -16.44
N LYS A 27 -10.41 1.60 -17.40
CA LYS A 27 -10.38 1.06 -18.76
C LYS A 27 -9.01 1.21 -19.42
N GLY A 28 -8.38 2.39 -19.29
CA GLY A 28 -7.04 2.63 -19.81
C GLY A 28 -5.97 1.73 -19.18
N ILE A 29 -6.06 1.46 -17.86
CA ILE A 29 -5.16 0.51 -17.17
C ILE A 29 -5.36 -0.90 -17.73
N ILE A 30 -6.61 -1.38 -17.81
CA ILE A 30 -6.93 -2.71 -18.32
C ILE A 30 -6.46 -2.85 -19.78
N GLU A 31 -6.78 -1.89 -20.64
CA GLU A 31 -6.37 -1.91 -22.05
C GLU A 31 -4.85 -1.93 -22.21
N LYS A 32 -4.12 -1.15 -21.39
CA LYS A 32 -2.65 -1.06 -21.48
C LYS A 32 -1.94 -2.32 -20.95
N TYR A 33 -2.50 -2.99 -19.92
CA TYR A 33 -1.76 -4.00 -19.16
C TYR A 33 -2.35 -5.41 -19.17
N SER A 34 -3.58 -5.63 -19.62
CA SER A 34 -4.25 -6.94 -19.57
C SER A 34 -3.53 -8.09 -20.28
N ASN A 35 -2.67 -7.79 -21.26
CA ASN A 35 -1.92 -8.79 -22.03
C ASN A 35 -0.40 -8.62 -21.89
N VAL A 36 0.05 -7.90 -20.86
CA VAL A 36 1.47 -7.63 -20.62
C VAL A 36 1.90 -8.34 -19.35
N LYS A 37 2.95 -9.16 -19.45
CA LYS A 37 3.60 -9.70 -18.25
C LYS A 37 4.22 -8.54 -17.47
N LEU A 38 3.76 -8.31 -16.25
CA LEU A 38 4.24 -7.22 -15.42
C LEU A 38 5.63 -7.53 -14.87
N ASP A 39 6.54 -6.57 -15.01
CA ASP A 39 7.73 -6.45 -14.16
C ASP A 39 7.44 -5.51 -12.99
N TYR A 40 8.38 -5.34 -12.06
CA TYR A 40 8.16 -4.49 -10.89
C TYR A 40 7.91 -3.02 -11.28
N ARG A 41 8.50 -2.51 -12.37
CA ARG A 41 8.35 -1.11 -12.80
C ARG A 41 6.95 -0.84 -13.32
N THR A 42 6.44 -1.76 -14.14
CA THR A 42 5.09 -1.68 -14.69
C THR A 42 4.05 -1.90 -13.59
N ALA A 43 4.31 -2.86 -12.70
CA ALA A 43 3.50 -3.09 -11.50
C ALA A 43 3.45 -1.84 -10.58
N GLN A 44 4.58 -1.17 -10.38
CA GLN A 44 4.65 0.09 -9.65
C GLN A 44 3.82 1.19 -10.32
N GLU A 45 3.88 1.32 -11.65
CA GLU A 45 3.06 2.29 -12.40
C GLU A 45 1.56 2.04 -12.16
N VAL A 46 1.11 0.78 -12.24
CA VAL A 46 -0.29 0.41 -11.96
C VAL A 46 -0.65 0.75 -10.51
N CYS A 47 0.20 0.39 -9.54
CA CYS A 47 -0.01 0.72 -8.12
C CYS A 47 -0.15 2.23 -7.89
N LEU A 48 0.66 3.04 -8.57
CA LEU A 48 0.58 4.51 -8.50
C LEU A 48 -0.71 5.03 -9.12
N LEU A 49 -1.15 4.49 -10.25
CA LEU A 49 -2.41 4.91 -10.87
C LEU A 49 -3.62 4.58 -9.98
N THR A 50 -3.64 3.39 -9.39
CA THR A 50 -4.71 2.98 -8.46
C THR A 50 -4.64 3.78 -7.16
N GLY A 51 -3.47 3.86 -6.53
CA GLY A 51 -3.26 4.44 -5.20
C GLY A 51 -3.18 5.96 -5.16
N ALA A 52 -2.78 6.65 -6.22
CA ALA A 52 -2.71 8.12 -6.21
C ALA A 52 -3.93 8.79 -6.87
N TYR A 53 -4.62 8.10 -7.78
CA TYR A 53 -5.64 8.74 -8.60
C TYR A 53 -7.03 8.10 -8.56
N ASP A 54 -7.15 6.84 -8.15
CA ASP A 54 -8.44 6.16 -8.11
C ASP A 54 -8.99 6.04 -6.69
N MET A 55 -8.24 5.38 -5.81
CA MET A 55 -8.64 5.02 -4.45
C MET A 55 -7.64 5.50 -3.38
N PRO A 56 -7.17 6.75 -3.39
CA PRO A 56 -6.08 7.20 -2.53
C PRO A 56 -6.39 7.07 -1.05
N TYR A 57 -7.58 7.48 -0.64
CA TYR A 57 -7.97 7.49 0.76
C TYR A 57 -8.12 6.06 1.32
N VAL A 58 -8.85 5.18 0.63
CA VAL A 58 -9.14 3.83 1.14
C VAL A 58 -7.87 2.98 1.21
N LEU A 59 -7.00 3.03 0.19
CA LEU A 59 -5.77 2.23 0.16
C LEU A 59 -4.74 2.69 1.22
N GLU A 60 -4.64 3.99 1.47
CA GLU A 60 -3.80 4.51 2.54
C GLU A 60 -4.37 4.13 3.92
N LEU A 61 -5.66 4.40 4.13
CA LEU A 61 -6.33 4.12 5.40
C LEU A 61 -6.32 2.63 5.75
N SER A 62 -6.56 1.76 4.78
CA SER A 62 -6.53 0.31 4.96
C SER A 62 -5.15 -0.18 5.39
N THR A 63 -4.09 0.43 4.86
CA THR A 63 -2.71 0.08 5.24
C THR A 63 -2.45 0.50 6.68
N ALA A 64 -2.82 1.73 7.05
CA ALA A 64 -2.68 2.23 8.42
C ALA A 64 -3.45 1.37 9.42
N PHE A 65 -4.68 0.98 9.10
CA PHE A 65 -5.49 0.10 9.95
C PHE A 65 -4.99 -1.34 9.96
N GLY A 66 -4.53 -1.85 8.82
CA GLY A 66 -3.94 -3.18 8.70
C GLY A 66 -2.74 -3.36 9.63
N LEU A 67 -1.92 -2.32 9.78
CA LEU A 67 -0.78 -2.35 10.72
C LEU A 67 -1.22 -2.55 12.18
N PHE A 68 -2.41 -2.10 12.59
CA PHE A 68 -2.91 -2.41 13.95
C PHE A 68 -3.06 -3.90 14.20
N ARG A 69 -3.29 -4.73 13.16
CA ARG A 69 -3.32 -6.20 13.30
C ARG A 69 -1.98 -6.75 13.76
N THR A 70 -0.89 -6.18 13.28
CA THR A 70 0.47 -6.59 13.68
C THR A 70 0.71 -6.38 15.19
N TYR A 71 -0.01 -5.45 15.81
CA TYR A 71 0.17 -5.13 17.24
C TYR A 71 -0.43 -6.21 18.15
N ALA A 72 -1.32 -7.04 17.61
CA ALA A 72 -1.90 -8.19 18.28
C ALA A 72 -1.02 -9.45 18.17
N ILE A 73 0.06 -9.42 17.40
CA ILE A 73 1.03 -10.51 17.30
C ILE A 73 2.06 -10.36 18.42
N PRO A 74 2.22 -11.34 19.33
CA PRO A 74 3.08 -11.20 20.51
C PRO A 74 4.53 -10.81 20.20
N THR A 75 5.15 -11.45 19.21
CA THR A 75 6.55 -11.21 18.79
C THR A 75 6.74 -9.77 18.29
N ILE A 76 5.83 -9.28 17.44
CA ILE A 76 5.85 -7.90 16.94
C ILE A 76 5.57 -6.92 18.09
N SER A 77 4.53 -7.17 18.89
CA SER A 77 4.11 -6.30 19.99
C SER A 77 5.24 -6.05 20.99
N GLU A 78 6.02 -7.08 21.34
CA GLU A 78 7.19 -6.94 22.22
C GLU A 78 8.22 -5.95 21.65
N VAL A 79 8.53 -6.03 20.35
CA VAL A 79 9.44 -5.08 19.68
C VAL A 79 8.88 -3.66 19.72
N LEU A 80 7.58 -3.50 19.46
CA LEU A 80 6.92 -2.18 19.45
C LEU A 80 6.96 -1.53 20.83
N VAL A 81 6.63 -2.29 21.89
CA VAL A 81 6.70 -1.82 23.28
C VAL A 81 8.15 -1.49 23.67
N LYS A 82 9.10 -2.39 23.36
CA LYS A 82 10.52 -2.20 23.69
C LYS A 82 11.16 -1.01 22.98
N SER A 83 10.78 -0.75 21.73
CA SER A 83 11.23 0.43 20.99
C SER A 83 10.67 1.73 21.58
N ASN A 84 9.51 1.64 22.25
CA ASN A 84 8.73 2.74 22.80
C ASN A 84 8.38 3.84 21.77
N GLN A 85 8.51 3.57 20.47
CA GLN A 85 8.28 4.57 19.41
C GLN A 85 6.81 4.75 19.06
N LEU A 86 5.96 3.77 19.37
CA LEU A 86 4.50 3.86 19.17
C LEU A 86 3.73 4.04 20.48
N ALA A 87 4.28 3.55 21.61
CA ALA A 87 3.65 3.68 22.92
C ALA A 87 3.85 5.06 23.56
N ASN A 88 4.95 5.75 23.24
CA ASN A 88 5.20 7.10 23.72
C ASN A 88 4.51 8.14 22.82
N LYS A 89 3.46 8.78 23.38
CA LYS A 89 2.66 9.82 22.71
C LYS A 89 3.49 10.99 22.14
N ASP A 90 4.64 11.31 22.74
CA ASP A 90 5.44 12.47 22.34
C ASP A 90 6.23 12.21 21.04
N VAL A 91 6.45 10.94 20.69
CA VAL A 91 7.20 10.53 19.49
C VAL A 91 6.38 9.68 18.52
N ALA A 92 5.22 9.16 18.93
CA ALA A 92 4.37 8.29 18.11
C ALA A 92 3.94 8.93 16.78
N GLY A 93 3.55 10.21 16.81
CA GLY A 93 3.20 10.94 15.59
C GLY A 93 4.37 11.02 14.62
N ARG A 94 5.57 11.37 15.12
CA ARG A 94 6.79 11.38 14.32
C ARG A 94 7.12 9.99 13.76
N ARG A 95 6.99 8.92 14.57
CA ARG A 95 7.25 7.55 14.13
C ARG A 95 6.34 7.14 12.96
N ALA A 96 5.08 7.56 12.98
CA ALA A 96 4.13 7.33 11.90
C ALA A 96 4.53 8.08 10.62
N GLU A 97 4.87 9.36 10.74
CA GLU A 97 5.35 10.18 9.61
C GLU A 97 6.66 9.64 9.02
N ASP A 98 7.61 9.22 9.86
CA ASP A 98 8.88 8.62 9.43
C ASP A 98 8.62 7.34 8.60
N THR A 99 7.62 6.50 8.96
CA THR A 99 7.18 5.38 8.10
C THR A 99 6.66 5.89 6.77
N SER A 100 5.73 6.85 6.80
CA SER A 100 5.05 7.36 5.60
C SER A 100 6.05 7.92 4.58
N VAL A 101 7.02 8.71 5.04
CA VAL A 101 8.07 9.28 4.20
C VAL A 101 8.92 8.17 3.58
N LEU A 102 9.42 7.22 4.37
CA LEU A 102 10.28 6.15 3.86
C LEU A 102 9.57 5.23 2.86
N LEU A 103 8.29 4.91 3.10
CA LEU A 103 7.47 4.15 2.15
C LEU A 103 7.18 4.96 0.88
N SER A 104 6.88 6.26 1.03
CA SER A 104 6.64 7.15 -0.11
C SER A 104 7.85 7.26 -1.03
N GLU A 105 9.08 7.21 -0.51
CA GLU A 105 10.28 7.15 -1.35
C GLU A 105 10.27 5.94 -2.29
N CYS A 106 9.82 4.77 -1.79
CA CYS A 106 9.75 3.53 -2.54
C CYS A 106 8.53 3.48 -3.48
N ILE A 107 7.41 4.09 -3.08
CA ILE A 107 6.17 4.09 -3.85
C ILE A 107 6.25 5.05 -5.04
N TYR A 108 6.68 6.29 -4.81
CA TYR A 108 6.60 7.35 -5.82
C TYR A 108 7.84 7.51 -6.70
N HIS A 109 8.92 6.78 -6.41
CA HIS A 109 10.11 6.75 -7.25
C HIS A 109 10.43 5.31 -7.61
N ASP A 110 10.96 5.12 -8.83
CA ASP A 110 11.50 3.84 -9.23
C ASP A 110 12.43 3.26 -8.14
N LEU A 111 12.30 1.97 -7.86
CA LEU A 111 13.05 1.32 -6.76
C LEU A 111 14.57 1.37 -6.96
N ASP A 112 15.04 1.55 -8.20
CA ASP A 112 16.45 1.76 -8.54
C ASP A 112 16.84 3.25 -8.61
N SER A 113 15.97 4.16 -8.20
CA SER A 113 16.34 5.57 -8.03
C SER A 113 17.19 5.76 -6.78
N LYS A 114 17.98 6.84 -6.74
CA LYS A 114 18.76 7.21 -5.54
C LYS A 114 17.85 7.38 -4.32
N ARG A 115 16.67 7.98 -4.51
CA ARG A 115 15.72 8.27 -3.43
C ARG A 115 15.12 7.00 -2.84
N ALA A 116 14.56 6.12 -3.68
CA ALA A 116 13.99 4.86 -3.22
C ALA A 116 15.04 3.97 -2.54
N ARG A 117 16.24 3.83 -3.12
CA ARG A 117 17.33 3.07 -2.49
C ARG A 117 17.74 3.61 -1.12
N MET A 118 17.79 4.93 -0.95
CA MET A 118 18.10 5.53 0.35
C MET A 118 16.99 5.27 1.37
N GLY A 119 15.73 5.39 0.96
CA GLY A 119 14.57 5.07 1.80
C GLY A 119 14.59 3.61 2.24
N LEU A 120 14.73 2.69 1.29
CA LEU A 120 14.77 1.25 1.54
C LEU A 120 15.97 0.83 2.39
N ALA A 121 17.16 1.39 2.13
CA ALA A 121 18.34 1.15 2.97
C ALA A 121 18.10 1.63 4.41
N ARG A 122 17.38 2.74 4.61
CA ARG A 122 17.03 3.23 5.95
C ARG A 122 16.01 2.31 6.63
N ILE A 123 15.03 1.80 5.91
CA ILE A 123 14.10 0.77 6.40
C ILE A 123 14.88 -0.47 6.85
N ASN A 124 15.76 -1.00 6.01
CA ASN A 124 16.58 -2.19 6.32
C ASN A 124 17.49 -1.95 7.52
N TYR A 125 18.13 -0.80 7.60
CA TYR A 125 18.95 -0.43 8.76
C TYR A 125 18.15 -0.47 10.06
N LEU A 126 16.95 0.14 10.08
CA LEU A 126 16.11 0.19 11.28
C LEU A 126 15.61 -1.19 11.70
N HIS A 127 15.18 -2.03 10.75
CA HIS A 127 14.78 -3.41 11.05
C HIS A 127 15.97 -4.24 11.55
N ASN A 128 17.17 -4.02 10.99
CA ASN A 128 18.37 -4.75 11.40
C ASN A 128 18.80 -4.45 12.85
N LEU A 129 18.48 -3.28 13.40
CA LEU A 129 18.69 -2.97 14.83
C LEU A 129 17.92 -3.92 15.76
N TYR A 130 16.83 -4.50 15.26
CA TYR A 130 15.96 -5.42 15.99
C TYR A 130 15.96 -6.83 15.38
N ARG A 131 16.96 -7.20 14.57
CA ARG A 131 17.01 -8.48 13.85
C ARG A 131 16.91 -9.73 14.74
N CYS A 132 17.29 -9.63 16.01
CA CYS A 132 17.18 -10.74 16.97
C CYS A 132 15.77 -10.88 17.55
N SER A 133 14.87 -9.94 17.27
CA SER A 133 13.50 -9.89 17.79
C SER A 133 12.44 -9.82 16.69
N ILE A 134 12.80 -9.36 15.49
CA ILE A 134 11.94 -9.40 14.30
C ILE A 134 12.29 -10.65 13.51
N THR A 135 11.36 -11.61 13.45
CA THR A 135 11.53 -12.86 12.71
C THR A 135 11.17 -12.70 11.23
N ASN A 136 11.55 -13.67 10.40
CA ASN A 136 11.10 -13.69 8.99
C ASN A 136 9.57 -13.76 8.89
N ASP A 137 8.92 -14.54 9.77
CA ASP A 137 7.47 -14.69 9.78
C ASP A 137 6.77 -13.37 10.14
N ASP A 138 7.32 -12.60 11.08
CA ASP A 138 6.82 -11.24 11.39
C ASP A 138 6.90 -10.32 10.17
N MET A 139 8.01 -10.39 9.42
CA MET A 139 8.22 -9.60 8.21
C MET A 139 7.29 -10.03 7.07
N LEU A 140 7.12 -11.34 6.86
CA LEU A 140 6.25 -11.91 5.84
C LEU A 140 4.77 -11.60 6.13
N TYR A 141 4.34 -11.71 7.39
CA TYR A 141 3.01 -11.27 7.82
C TYR A 141 2.81 -9.78 7.57
N THR A 142 3.78 -8.95 7.96
CA THR A 142 3.67 -7.50 7.77
C THR A 142 3.66 -7.13 6.29
N LEU A 143 4.44 -7.82 5.45
CA LEU A 143 4.41 -7.66 4.00
C LEU A 143 3.02 -7.95 3.42
N SER A 144 2.36 -9.01 3.90
CA SER A 144 1.04 -9.40 3.42
C SER A 144 -0.02 -8.33 3.71
N ILE A 145 0.10 -7.60 4.82
CA ILE A 145 -0.78 -6.48 5.13
C ILE A 145 -0.75 -5.43 4.01
N PHE A 146 0.43 -5.09 3.47
CA PHE A 146 0.56 -4.13 2.37
C PHE A 146 -0.04 -4.64 1.04
N ILE A 147 -0.12 -5.97 0.88
CA ILE A 147 -0.66 -6.64 -0.30
C ILE A 147 -2.19 -6.78 -0.20
N TYR A 148 -2.71 -7.38 0.88
CA TYR A 148 -4.09 -7.85 0.95
C TYR A 148 -5.07 -6.90 1.63
N GLU A 149 -4.66 -6.16 2.67
CA GLU A 149 -5.63 -5.26 3.34
C GLU A 149 -6.15 -4.17 2.40
N PRO A 150 -5.32 -3.51 1.56
CA PRO A 150 -5.83 -2.58 0.55
C PRO A 150 -6.77 -3.21 -0.48
N VAL A 151 -6.51 -4.46 -0.88
CA VAL A 151 -7.41 -5.20 -1.77
C VAL A 151 -8.75 -5.42 -1.06
N ARG A 152 -8.73 -6.00 0.14
CA ARG A 152 -9.94 -6.30 0.91
C ARG A 152 -10.78 -5.06 1.19
N TRP A 153 -10.14 -3.95 1.56
CA TRP A 153 -10.85 -2.69 1.86
C TRP A 153 -11.42 -2.02 0.62
N SER A 154 -10.76 -2.14 -0.55
CA SER A 154 -11.34 -1.64 -1.80
C SER A 154 -12.69 -2.30 -2.11
N GLU A 155 -12.80 -3.62 -1.90
CA GLU A 155 -14.00 -4.40 -2.17
C GLU A 155 -15.14 -4.06 -1.21
N LEU A 156 -14.81 -3.77 0.05
CA LEU A 156 -15.77 -3.50 1.11
C LEU A 156 -16.24 -2.03 1.17
N TYR A 157 -15.33 -1.09 0.92
CA TYR A 157 -15.50 0.31 1.32
C TYR A 157 -15.29 1.33 0.20
N ASP A 158 -14.72 0.95 -0.93
CA ASP A 158 -14.56 1.87 -2.06
C ASP A 158 -15.60 1.63 -3.17
N TRP A 159 -15.54 2.45 -4.23
CA TRP A 159 -16.55 2.50 -5.27
C TRP A 159 -16.56 1.27 -6.20
N ARG A 160 -15.51 0.43 -6.14
CA ARG A 160 -15.40 -0.85 -6.85
C ARG A 160 -14.33 -1.75 -6.19
N PRO A 161 -14.35 -3.07 -6.44
CA PRO A 161 -13.21 -3.95 -6.18
C PRO A 161 -12.01 -3.58 -7.07
N LEU A 162 -10.79 -3.89 -6.62
CA LEU A 162 -9.61 -3.89 -7.50
C LEU A 162 -9.75 -4.95 -8.60
N GLU A 163 -9.33 -4.59 -9.82
CA GLU A 163 -9.28 -5.51 -10.96
C GLU A 163 -8.13 -6.53 -10.78
N PRO A 164 -8.19 -7.71 -11.44
CA PRO A 164 -7.14 -8.72 -11.33
C PRO A 164 -5.73 -8.17 -11.59
N ILE A 165 -5.58 -7.31 -12.60
CA ILE A 165 -4.30 -6.68 -12.95
C ILE A 165 -3.78 -5.74 -11.85
N GLU A 166 -4.66 -5.09 -11.10
CA GLU A 166 -4.27 -4.21 -9.98
C GLU A 166 -3.86 -5.04 -8.75
N LYS A 167 -4.50 -6.20 -8.53
CA LYS A 167 -4.10 -7.15 -7.48
C LYS A 167 -2.73 -7.75 -7.78
N GLU A 168 -2.52 -8.21 -9.01
CA GLU A 168 -1.23 -8.75 -9.48
C GLU A 168 -0.12 -7.68 -9.42
N ALA A 169 -0.39 -6.46 -9.89
CA ALA A 169 0.57 -5.36 -9.80
C ALA A 169 0.97 -5.05 -8.35
N ARG A 170 -0.02 -4.97 -7.44
CA ARG A 170 0.23 -4.76 -6.02
C ARG A 170 1.12 -5.85 -5.44
N TYR A 171 0.81 -7.10 -5.75
CA TYR A 171 1.61 -8.25 -5.34
C TYR A 171 3.06 -8.15 -5.82
N ILE A 172 3.28 -7.98 -7.13
CA ILE A 172 4.61 -7.91 -7.74
C ILE A 172 5.43 -6.76 -7.14
N PHE A 173 4.82 -5.58 -6.99
CA PHE A 173 5.49 -4.40 -6.45
C PHE A 173 5.94 -4.60 -4.99
N TRP A 174 5.05 -5.08 -4.12
CA TRP A 174 5.40 -5.31 -2.72
C TRP A 174 6.33 -6.51 -2.55
N LYS A 175 6.18 -7.56 -3.37
CA LYS A 175 7.11 -8.68 -3.42
C LYS A 175 8.53 -8.20 -3.70
N GLU A 176 8.72 -7.35 -4.70
CA GLU A 176 10.04 -6.76 -5.02
C GLU A 176 10.63 -5.99 -3.82
N ILE A 177 9.81 -5.22 -3.10
CA ILE A 177 10.25 -4.56 -1.86
C ILE A 177 10.65 -5.61 -0.81
N GLY A 178 9.83 -6.64 -0.59
CA GLY A 178 10.09 -7.71 0.36
C GLY A 178 11.38 -8.47 0.07
N GLU A 179 11.63 -8.82 -1.18
CA GLU A 179 12.87 -9.46 -1.63
C GLU A 179 14.08 -8.57 -1.36
N ARG A 180 13.99 -7.26 -1.64
CA ARG A 180 15.05 -6.28 -1.33
C ARG A 180 15.23 -6.00 0.17
N MET A 181 14.24 -6.33 0.99
CA MET A 181 14.33 -6.32 2.45
C MET A 181 14.92 -7.62 3.01
N GLY A 182 15.16 -8.63 2.16
CA GLY A 182 15.68 -9.93 2.55
C GLY A 182 14.64 -10.85 3.19
N ILE A 183 13.35 -10.63 2.91
CA ILE A 183 12.28 -11.51 3.38
C ILE A 183 12.31 -12.80 2.54
N GLU A 184 12.38 -13.93 3.24
CA GLU A 184 12.41 -15.26 2.64
C GLU A 184 11.00 -15.87 2.58
N TYR A 185 10.82 -16.87 1.70
CA TYR A 185 9.58 -17.63 1.53
C TYR A 185 8.34 -16.80 1.16
N ILE A 186 8.55 -15.64 0.50
CA ILE A 186 7.46 -14.96 -0.18
C ILE A 186 6.95 -15.91 -1.28
N PRO A 187 5.63 -16.19 -1.36
CA PRO A 187 5.09 -17.08 -2.39
C PRO A 187 5.43 -16.63 -3.80
N SER A 188 5.09 -17.44 -4.80
CA SER A 188 5.39 -17.12 -6.19
C SER A 188 4.27 -16.35 -6.88
N ALA A 189 3.03 -16.49 -6.39
CA ALA A 189 1.84 -15.82 -6.91
C ALA A 189 0.96 -15.20 -5.81
N TYR A 190 0.07 -14.29 -6.23
CA TYR A 190 -0.87 -13.59 -5.36
C TYR A 190 -1.84 -14.55 -4.65
N GLU A 191 -2.28 -15.60 -5.33
CA GLU A 191 -3.24 -16.60 -4.83
C GLU A 191 -2.61 -17.57 -3.81
N GLU A 192 -1.29 -17.64 -3.73
CA GLU A 192 -0.56 -18.64 -2.93
C GLU A 192 -0.25 -18.19 -1.50
N LEU A 193 -0.47 -16.91 -1.19
CA LEU A 193 -0.21 -16.38 0.15
C LEU A 193 -1.48 -16.56 1.00
N GLU A 194 -1.58 -17.73 1.63
CA GLU A 194 -2.54 -17.98 2.70
C GLU A 194 -1.98 -17.43 4.03
N ILE A 195 -2.53 -16.32 4.52
CA ILE A 195 -2.22 -15.75 5.84
C ILE A 195 -3.51 -15.42 6.59
#